data_AF-A0A1B2EAT7-F1
#
_entry.id   AF-A0A1B2EAT7-F1
#
_cell.length_a   1.000
_cell.length_b   1.000
_cell.length_c   1.000
_cell.angle_alpha   90.00
_cell.angle_beta   90.00
_cell.angle_gamma   90.00
#
_symmetry.space_group_name_H-M   'P 1'
#
loop_
_entity.id
_entity.type
_entity.pdbx_description
1 polymer ?
#
loop_
_entity_poly.entity_id
_entity_poly.type
_entity_poly.pdbx_seq_one_letter_code
_entity_poly.pdbx_strand_id
1 'polypeptide(L)'
;MVRPSVLPIILPVLEPYLEVKHREFLNAGSKTPTLPGTADGKVNVRHLVRDLMRLDSAILDSHEQHFFRKKELYDRVDRIAEEQGLKAIGSRSDDEDQDAARKRISMIGRETSDLRQSLAEREALIESLRRENAGLRERLGLVEETGMIFRTEDPT
;
A
#
# COMPACT_ATOMS: atom_id res chain seq x y z
N MET A 1 -28.48 10.30 1.88
CA MET A 1 -29.01 9.88 0.56
C MET A 1 -27.96 9.01 -0.11
N VAL A 2 -28.28 7.75 -0.40
CA VAL A 2 -27.37 6.81 -1.09
C VAL A 2 -27.28 7.27 -2.55
N ARG A 3 -26.08 7.64 -3.01
CA ARG A 3 -25.89 7.98 -4.43
C ARG A 3 -26.09 6.71 -5.26
N PRO A 4 -26.93 6.72 -6.30
CA PRO A 4 -27.12 5.54 -7.14
C PRO A 4 -25.77 5.10 -7.72
N SER A 5 -25.52 3.79 -7.72
CA SER A 5 -24.28 3.26 -8.29
C SER A 5 -24.30 3.47 -9.80
N VAL A 6 -23.21 4.03 -10.32
CA VAL A 6 -23.03 4.26 -11.76
C VAL A 6 -22.63 2.99 -12.52
N LEU A 7 -22.19 1.94 -11.81
CA LEU A 7 -21.80 0.66 -12.43
C LEU A 7 -22.92 0.00 -13.25
N PRO A 8 -24.17 -0.16 -12.75
CA PRO A 8 -25.25 -0.74 -13.54
C PRO A 8 -25.62 0.07 -14.79
N ILE A 9 -25.18 1.33 -14.90
CA ILE A 9 -25.41 2.16 -16.09
C ILE A 9 -24.28 1.94 -17.11
N ILE A 10 -23.02 1.96 -16.66
CA ILE A 10 -21.86 1.89 -17.56
C ILE A 10 -21.58 0.47 -18.05
N LEU A 11 -21.65 -0.53 -17.16
CA LEU A 11 -21.19 -1.89 -17.47
C LEU A 11 -21.94 -2.56 -18.65
N PRO A 12 -23.27 -2.45 -18.76
CA PRO A 12 -24.00 -3.06 -19.87
C PRO A 12 -23.60 -2.51 -21.25
N VAL A 13 -23.07 -1.30 -21.30
CA VAL A 13 -22.62 -0.64 -22.55
C VAL A 13 -21.13 -0.88 -22.78
N LEU A 14 -20.33 -0.85 -21.71
CA LEU A 14 -18.89 -1.01 -21.76
C LEU A 14 -18.47 -2.42 -22.21
N GLU A 15 -19.06 -3.47 -21.63
CA GLU A 15 -18.66 -4.85 -21.96
C GLU A 15 -18.83 -5.19 -23.45
N PRO A 16 -20.00 -4.94 -24.09
CA PRO A 16 -20.15 -5.22 -25.52
C PRO A 16 -19.23 -4.37 -26.39
N TYR A 17 -19.00 -3.10 -26.02
CA TYR A 17 -18.07 -2.24 -26.75
C TYR A 17 -16.64 -2.80 -26.72
N LEU A 18 -16.15 -3.20 -25.54
CA LEU A 18 -14.81 -3.76 -25.39
C LEU A 18 -14.65 -5.07 -26.16
N GLU A 19 -15.66 -5.94 -26.14
CA GLU A 19 -15.66 -7.19 -26.90
C GLU A 19 -15.56 -6.95 -28.42
N VAL A 20 -16.32 -5.97 -28.94
CA VAL A 20 -16.24 -5.56 -30.36
C VAL A 20 -14.83 -5.06 -30.68
N LYS A 21 -14.26 -4.19 -29.84
CA LYS A 21 -12.92 -3.63 -30.05
C LYS A 21 -11.84 -4.70 -29.99
N HIS A 22 -11.93 -5.63 -29.04
CA HIS A 22 -11.00 -6.74 -28.93
C HIS A 22 -11.08 -7.65 -30.17
N ARG A 23 -12.27 -7.95 -30.66
CA ARG A 23 -12.46 -8.73 -31.88
C ARG A 23 -11.92 -8.03 -33.13
N GLU A 24 -12.15 -6.73 -33.26
CA GLU A 24 -11.56 -5.91 -34.33
C GLU A 24 -10.02 -5.99 -34.32
N PHE A 25 -9.42 -5.94 -33.13
CA PHE A 25 -7.97 -6.04 -32.96
C PHE A 25 -7.43 -7.40 -33.42
N LEU A 26 -8.08 -8.49 -33.00
CA LEU A 26 -7.73 -9.83 -33.42
C LEU A 26 -7.87 -10.01 -34.94
N ASN A 27 -8.97 -9.52 -35.52
CA ASN A 27 -9.23 -9.60 -36.96
C ASN A 27 -8.23 -8.78 -37.79
N ALA A 28 -7.74 -7.65 -37.26
CA ALA A 28 -6.72 -6.82 -37.89
C ALA A 28 -5.30 -7.41 -37.76
N GLY A 29 -5.15 -8.58 -37.14
CA GLY A 29 -3.87 -9.27 -36.94
C GLY A 29 -3.01 -8.63 -35.86
N SER A 30 -3.62 -8.01 -34.85
CA SER A 30 -2.96 -7.49 -33.65
C SER A 30 -1.86 -6.44 -33.89
N LYS A 31 -1.92 -5.69 -34.99
CA LYS A 31 -0.89 -4.71 -35.36
C LYS A 31 -1.11 -3.31 -34.78
N THR A 32 -2.37 -2.91 -34.63
CA THR A 32 -2.74 -1.55 -34.20
C THR A 32 -3.82 -1.62 -33.13
N PRO A 33 -3.62 -0.99 -31.96
CA PRO A 33 -4.64 -0.91 -30.93
C PRO A 33 -5.94 -0.33 -31.50
N THR A 34 -7.07 -0.95 -31.17
CA THR A 34 -8.40 -0.48 -31.57
C THR A 34 -9.03 0.40 -30.51
N LEU A 35 -8.59 0.24 -29.25
CA LEU A 35 -8.96 1.13 -28.17
C LEU A 35 -8.37 2.53 -28.41
N PRO A 36 -9.10 3.59 -28.03
CA PRO A 36 -8.61 4.95 -28.20
C PRO A 36 -7.39 5.17 -27.30
N GLY A 37 -6.23 5.42 -27.92
CA GLY A 37 -4.98 5.73 -27.24
C GLY A 37 -4.69 7.24 -27.16
N THR A 38 -3.84 7.65 -26.23
CA THR A 38 -3.16 8.95 -26.23
C THR A 38 -1.81 8.84 -26.96
N ALA A 39 -1.20 9.98 -27.30
CA ALA A 39 0.14 10.01 -27.89
C ALA A 39 1.21 9.32 -27.01
N ASP A 40 0.97 9.24 -25.69
CA ASP A 40 1.86 8.60 -24.71
C ASP A 40 1.69 7.06 -24.64
N GLY A 41 0.81 6.49 -25.48
CA GLY A 41 0.48 5.06 -25.53
C GLY A 41 -0.39 4.58 -24.36
N LYS A 42 -1.11 5.48 -23.69
CA LYS A 42 -2.10 5.15 -22.64
C LYS A 42 -3.50 5.10 -23.21
N VAL A 43 -4.41 4.39 -22.56
CA VAL A 43 -5.84 4.47 -22.90
C VAL A 43 -6.35 5.90 -22.69
N ASN A 44 -7.01 6.45 -23.72
CA ASN A 44 -7.67 7.74 -23.68
C ASN A 44 -9.10 7.57 -23.16
N VAL A 45 -9.24 7.64 -21.83
CA VAL A 45 -10.52 7.48 -21.13
C VAL A 45 -11.58 8.47 -21.60
N ARG A 46 -11.20 9.72 -21.91
CA ARG A 46 -12.15 10.73 -22.39
C ARG A 46 -12.76 10.35 -23.74
N HIS A 47 -11.93 9.84 -24.65
CA HIS A 47 -12.42 9.38 -25.94
C HIS A 47 -13.25 8.09 -25.78
N LEU A 48 -12.81 7.16 -24.92
CA LEU A 48 -13.59 5.97 -24.58
C LEU A 48 -15.00 6.33 -24.09
N VAL A 49 -15.12 7.27 -23.15
CA VAL A 49 -16.43 7.71 -22.65
C VAL A 49 -17.28 8.32 -23.75
N ARG A 50 -16.70 9.15 -24.63
CA ARG A 50 -17.42 9.70 -25.78
C ARG A 50 -17.93 8.64 -26.73
N ASP A 51 -17.18 7.56 -26.94
CA ASP A 51 -17.64 6.43 -27.75
C ASP A 51 -18.82 5.72 -27.08
N LEU A 52 -18.77 5.51 -25.76
CA LEU A 52 -19.89 4.93 -25.01
C LEU A 52 -21.13 5.83 -25.03
N MET A 53 -20.97 7.16 -24.97
CA MET A 53 -22.07 8.12 -25.09
C MET A 53 -22.77 8.08 -26.45
N ARG A 54 -22.06 7.69 -27.52
CA ARG A 54 -22.66 7.48 -28.84
C ARG A 54 -23.52 6.23 -28.90
N LEU A 55 -23.25 5.25 -28.02
CA LEU A 55 -24.00 4.01 -27.94
C LEU A 55 -25.21 4.13 -27.01
N ASP A 56 -25.08 4.87 -25.91
CA ASP A 56 -26.14 5.03 -24.92
C ASP A 56 -26.16 6.45 -24.33
N SER A 57 -27.32 7.09 -24.37
CA SER A 57 -27.57 8.43 -23.85
C SER A 57 -27.57 8.51 -22.32
N ALA A 58 -27.65 7.38 -21.61
CA ALA A 58 -27.50 7.30 -20.17
C ALA A 58 -26.04 7.51 -19.71
N ILE A 59 -25.07 7.42 -20.62
CA ILE A 59 -23.67 7.71 -20.35
C ILE A 59 -23.43 9.21 -20.47
N LEU A 60 -22.72 9.79 -19.49
CA LEU A 60 -22.43 11.21 -19.42
C LEU A 60 -20.92 11.43 -19.37
N ASP A 61 -20.45 12.60 -19.84
CA ASP A 61 -19.03 12.99 -19.72
C ASP A 61 -18.53 12.93 -18.27
N SER A 62 -19.39 13.24 -17.31
CA SER A 62 -19.08 13.17 -15.87
C SER A 62 -18.73 11.76 -15.37
N HIS A 63 -19.02 10.72 -16.16
CA HIS A 63 -18.65 9.34 -15.87
C HIS A 63 -17.15 9.05 -16.08
N GLU A 64 -16.40 9.92 -16.78
CA GLU A 64 -14.93 9.81 -16.96
C GLU A 64 -14.21 9.58 -15.63
N GLN A 65 -14.56 10.32 -14.58
CA GLN A 65 -13.92 10.19 -13.27
C GLN A 65 -14.09 8.81 -12.64
N HIS A 66 -15.13 8.05 -13.00
CA HIS A 66 -15.40 6.73 -12.42
C HIS A 66 -14.45 5.68 -12.96
N PHE A 67 -13.96 5.82 -14.20
CA PHE A 67 -12.95 4.93 -14.76
C PHE A 67 -11.61 5.03 -14.02
N PHE A 68 -11.30 6.13 -13.33
CA PHE A 68 -10.08 6.25 -12.53
C PHE A 68 -10.24 5.82 -11.07
N ARG A 69 -11.48 5.66 -10.58
CA ARG A 69 -11.77 5.41 -9.17
C ARG A 69 -12.36 4.03 -8.90
N LYS A 70 -13.09 3.47 -9.85
CA LYS A 70 -13.80 2.20 -9.69
C LYS A 70 -13.00 1.09 -10.39
N LYS A 71 -12.50 0.17 -9.57
CA LYS A 71 -11.69 -0.97 -10.01
C LYS A 71 -12.40 -1.81 -11.05
N GLU A 72 -13.70 -2.00 -10.90
CA GLU A 72 -14.50 -2.78 -11.82
C GLU A 72 -14.55 -2.20 -13.24
N LEU A 73 -14.33 -0.89 -13.38
CA LEU A 73 -14.30 -0.21 -14.68
C LEU A 73 -12.90 -0.26 -15.31
N TYR A 74 -11.86 0.16 -14.59
CA TYR A 74 -10.52 0.15 -15.17
C TYR A 74 -9.98 -1.25 -15.37
N ASP A 75 -10.24 -2.22 -14.47
CA ASP A 75 -9.73 -3.60 -14.65
C ASP A 75 -10.19 -4.21 -15.98
N ARG A 76 -11.41 -3.89 -16.43
CA ARG A 76 -11.97 -4.42 -17.68
C ARG A 76 -11.34 -3.77 -18.90
N VAL A 77 -11.12 -2.47 -18.84
CA VAL A 77 -10.48 -1.73 -19.93
C VAL A 77 -9.00 -2.08 -20.00
N ASP A 78 -8.33 -2.17 -18.85
CA ASP A 78 -6.89 -2.41 -18.72
C ASP A 78 -6.50 -3.79 -19.25
N ARG A 79 -7.32 -4.83 -19.04
CA ARG A 79 -7.09 -6.15 -19.66
C ARG A 79 -7.02 -6.09 -21.18
N ILE A 80 -8.01 -5.45 -21.82
CA ILE A 80 -8.03 -5.32 -23.28
C ILE A 80 -6.92 -4.37 -23.74
N ALA A 81 -6.62 -3.33 -22.98
CA ALA A 81 -5.53 -2.40 -23.26
C ALA A 81 -4.18 -3.11 -23.28
N GLU A 82 -3.89 -3.94 -22.27
CA GLU A 82 -2.66 -4.74 -22.16
C GLU A 82 -2.50 -5.70 -23.34
N GLU A 83 -3.57 -6.41 -23.72
CA GLU A 83 -3.57 -7.30 -24.90
C GLU A 83 -3.30 -6.54 -26.20
N GLN A 84 -3.69 -5.27 -26.27
CA GLN A 84 -3.43 -4.37 -27.39
C GLN A 84 -2.11 -3.62 -27.30
N GLY A 85 -1.32 -3.80 -26.23
CA GLY A 85 -0.05 -3.10 -26.02
C GLY A 85 -0.19 -1.65 -25.56
N LEU A 86 -1.36 -1.24 -25.06
CA LEU A 86 -1.60 0.06 -24.43
C LEU A 86 -1.31 -0.01 -22.92
N LYS A 87 -0.83 1.10 -22.37
CA LYS A 87 -0.62 1.26 -20.92
C LYS A 87 -1.97 1.42 -20.20
N ALA A 88 -2.10 0.72 -19.08
CA ALA A 88 -3.25 0.75 -18.18
C ALA A 88 -3.61 2.15 -17.65
N ILE A 89 -4.90 2.39 -17.47
CA ILE A 89 -5.51 3.58 -16.86
C ILE A 89 -4.98 3.75 -15.44
N GLY A 90 -4.91 2.64 -14.68
CA GLY A 90 -4.48 2.59 -13.28
C GLY A 90 -2.97 2.71 -13.03
N SER A 91 -2.13 2.88 -14.06
CA SER A 91 -0.66 2.89 -13.93
C SER A 91 -0.08 3.94 -12.95
N ARG A 92 -0.86 4.92 -12.48
CA ARG A 92 -0.45 5.84 -11.41
C ARG A 92 -0.77 5.35 -9.99
N SER A 93 -1.87 4.62 -9.79
CA SER A 93 -2.30 4.20 -8.46
C SER A 93 -1.51 3.03 -7.91
N ASP A 94 -1.09 2.09 -8.76
CA ASP A 94 -0.28 0.95 -8.31
C ASP A 94 1.11 1.38 -7.83
N ASP A 95 1.71 2.40 -8.46
CA ASP A 95 3.01 2.95 -8.03
C ASP A 95 2.89 3.69 -6.69
N GLU A 96 1.82 4.46 -6.47
CA GLU A 96 1.59 5.20 -5.23
C GLU A 96 1.26 4.26 -4.04
N ASP A 97 0.43 3.24 -4.27
CA ASP A 97 0.09 2.24 -3.25
C ASP A 97 1.29 1.35 -2.90
N GLN A 98 2.11 0.98 -3.89
CA GLN A 98 3.37 0.25 -3.65
C GLN A 98 4.39 1.11 -2.91
N ASP A 99 4.52 2.40 -3.22
CA ASP A 99 5.44 3.30 -2.51
C ASP A 99 4.99 3.52 -1.05
N ALA A 100 3.68 3.67 -0.81
CA ALA A 100 3.12 3.76 0.54
C ALA A 100 3.31 2.47 1.35
N ALA A 101 3.22 1.30 0.72
CA ALA A 101 3.52 0.02 1.36
C ALA A 101 5.01 -0.12 1.69
N ARG A 102 5.90 0.24 0.76
CA ARG A 102 7.37 0.23 0.97
C ARG A 102 7.80 1.17 2.09
N LYS A 103 7.22 2.37 2.17
CA LYS A 103 7.48 3.33 3.26
C LYS A 103 7.06 2.77 4.62
N ARG A 104 5.89 2.12 4.71
CA ARG A 104 5.43 1.47 5.95
C ARG A 104 6.36 0.34 6.39
N ILE A 105 6.77 -0.53 5.46
CA ILE A 105 7.70 -1.62 5.74
C ILE A 105 9.05 -1.08 6.23
N SER A 106 9.57 -0.03 5.59
CA SER A 106 10.82 0.61 6.03
C SER A 106 10.70 1.23 7.43
N MET A 107 9.55 1.80 7.78
CA MET A 107 9.33 2.39 9.10
C MET A 107 9.30 1.30 10.19
N ILE A 108 8.56 0.22 9.96
CA ILE A 108 8.51 -0.95 10.85
C ILE A 108 9.91 -1.58 11.01
N GLY A 109 10.69 -1.65 9.93
CA GLY A 109 12.06 -2.13 9.97
C GLY A 109 12.99 -1.28 10.86
N ARG A 110 12.80 0.03 10.89
CA ARG A 110 13.55 0.94 11.78
C ARG A 110 13.11 0.79 13.24
N GLU A 111 11.81 0.81 13.48
CA GLU A 111 11.25 0.67 14.83
C GLU A 111 11.67 -0.66 15.48
N THR A 112 11.66 -1.76 14.73
CA THR A 112 12.12 -3.07 15.22
C THR A 112 13.63 -3.09 15.50
N SER A 113 14.43 -2.35 14.74
CA SER A 113 15.87 -2.20 15.01
C SER A 113 16.12 -1.42 16.32
N ASP A 114 15.42 -0.29 16.50
CA ASP A 114 15.55 0.56 17.68
C ASP A 114 15.09 -0.18 18.95
N LEU A 115 13.99 -0.96 18.85
CA LEU A 115 13.51 -1.81 19.94
C LEU A 115 14.53 -2.89 20.32
N ARG A 116 15.20 -3.52 19.34
CA ARG A 116 16.25 -4.51 19.62
C ARG A 116 17.44 -3.89 20.34
N GLN A 117 17.86 -2.69 19.93
CA GLN A 117 18.94 -1.97 20.59
C GLN A 117 18.57 -1.64 22.04
N SER A 118 17.37 -1.10 22.28
CA SER A 118 16.92 -0.78 23.64
C SER A 118 16.81 -2.01 24.54
N LEU A 119 16.39 -3.16 24.00
CA LEU A 119 16.37 -4.42 24.73
C LEU A 119 17.77 -4.88 25.13
N ALA A 120 18.74 -4.78 24.23
CA ALA A 120 20.13 -5.14 24.52
C ALA A 120 20.74 -4.24 25.63
N GLU A 121 20.48 -2.93 25.57
CA GLU A 121 20.92 -1.97 26.60
C GLU A 121 20.29 -2.28 27.97
N ARG A 122 19.00 -2.64 27.99
CA ARG A 122 18.29 -3.03 29.21
C ARG A 122 18.80 -4.36 29.78
N GLU A 123 19.08 -5.35 28.95
CA GLU A 123 19.66 -6.62 29.41
C GLU A 123 21.03 -6.41 30.04
N ALA A 124 21.89 -5.59 29.43
CA ALA A 124 23.20 -5.25 29.99
C ALA A 124 23.08 -4.57 31.37
N LEU A 125 22.11 -3.65 31.52
CA LEU A 125 21.84 -2.99 32.80
C LEU A 125 21.30 -3.96 33.87
N ILE A 126 20.40 -4.87 33.49
CA ILE A 126 19.89 -5.90 34.42
C ILE A 126 21.04 -6.79 34.90
N GLU A 127 21.96 -7.16 34.00
CA GLU A 127 23.10 -7.98 34.36
C GLU A 127 24.08 -7.25 35.30
N SER A 128 24.35 -5.97 35.06
CA SER A 128 25.19 -5.17 35.96
C SER A 128 24.57 -5.06 37.36
N LEU A 129 23.28 -4.76 37.45
CA LEU A 129 22.55 -4.66 38.72
C LEU A 129 22.48 -6.00 39.46
N ARG A 130 22.40 -7.14 38.74
CA ARG A 130 22.45 -8.47 39.34
C ARG A 130 23.82 -8.76 39.97
N ARG A 131 24.92 -8.40 39.27
CA ARG A 131 26.28 -8.56 39.80
C ARG A 131 26.50 -7.69 41.03
N GLU A 132 26.03 -6.45 41.00
CA GLU A 132 26.12 -5.54 42.13
C GLU A 132 25.32 -6.04 43.35
N ASN A 133 24.09 -6.48 43.15
CA ASN A 133 23.29 -7.10 44.21
C ASN A 133 23.95 -8.34 44.81
N ALA A 134 24.56 -9.18 43.99
CA ALA A 134 25.30 -10.34 44.48
C ALA A 134 26.48 -9.92 45.37
N GLY A 135 27.28 -8.95 44.94
CA GLY A 135 28.40 -8.42 45.73
C GLY A 135 27.95 -7.72 47.02
N LEU A 136 26.85 -6.99 46.99
CA LEU A 136 26.29 -6.35 48.20
C LEU A 136 25.79 -7.40 49.20
N ARG A 137 25.13 -8.47 48.73
CA ARG A 137 24.69 -9.57 49.60
C ARG A 137 25.85 -10.32 50.23
N GLU A 138 26.93 -10.56 49.48
CA GLU A 138 28.14 -11.17 50.02
C GLU A 138 28.77 -10.30 51.11
N ARG A 139 28.87 -8.98 50.87
CA ARG A 139 29.35 -8.02 51.88
C ARG A 139 28.48 -8.00 53.13
N LEU A 140 27.15 -8.02 52.98
CA LEU A 140 26.23 -8.09 54.12
C LEU A 140 26.41 -9.39 54.91
N GLY A 141 26.55 -10.54 54.22
CA GLY A 141 26.81 -11.82 54.88
C GLY A 141 28.09 -11.82 55.71
N LEU A 142 29.18 -11.24 55.18
CA LEU A 142 30.43 -11.08 55.94
C LEU A 142 30.27 -10.18 57.17
N VAL A 143 29.45 -9.13 57.07
CA VAL A 143 29.17 -8.22 58.20
C VAL A 143 28.32 -8.90 59.26
N GLU A 144 27.30 -9.66 58.86
CA GLU A 144 26.45 -10.46 59.76
C GLU A 144 27.26 -11.54 60.47
N GLU A 145 28.17 -12.23 59.77
CA GLU A 145 29.01 -13.30 60.33
C GLU A 145 30.09 -12.77 61.28
N THR A 146 30.66 -11.59 60.99
CA THR A 146 31.68 -10.96 61.84
C THR A 146 31.11 -10.13 62.99
N GLY A 147 29.79 -9.93 63.04
CA GLY A 147 29.11 -9.16 64.09
C GLY A 147 29.45 -7.67 64.10
N MET A 148 30.02 -7.12 63.02
CA MET A 148 30.39 -5.70 62.95
C MET A 148 29.15 -4.83 62.72
N ILE A 149 28.62 -4.25 63.80
CA ILE A 149 27.60 -3.21 63.73
C ILE A 149 28.25 -1.92 63.20
N PHE A 150 28.03 -1.59 61.93
CA PHE A 150 28.37 -0.26 61.41
C PHE A 150 27.47 0.77 62.09
N ARG A 151 28.05 1.59 62.96
CA ARG A 151 27.42 2.86 63.36
C ARG A 151 27.44 3.77 62.14
N THR A 152 26.29 3.98 61.53
CA THR A 152 26.08 5.09 60.60
C THR A 152 26.15 6.38 61.41
N GLU A 153 27.32 7.01 61.42
CA GLU A 153 27.43 8.39 61.88
C GLU A 153 26.88 9.28 60.77
N ASP A 154 25.69 9.85 61.00
CA ASP A 154 25.09 10.87 60.14
C ASP A 154 26.00 12.11 60.14
N PRO A 155 26.47 12.59 58.97
CA PRO A 155 27.19 13.84 58.91
C PRO A 155 26.18 15.00 59.02
N THR A 156 26.45 15.91 59.95
CA THR A 156 25.77 17.21 60.11
C THR A 156 26.31 18.23 59.12
#